data_AF-A0A9D4MK23-F1
#
_entry.id   AF-A0A9D4MK23-F1
#
_cell.length_a   1.000
_cell.length_b   1.000
_cell.length_c   1.000
_cell.angle_alpha   90.00
_cell.angle_beta   90.00
_cell.angle_gamma   90.00
#
_symmetry.space_group_name_H-M   'P 1'
#
loop_
_entity.id
_entity.type
_entity.pdbx_description
1 polymer ?
#
loop_
_entity_poly.entity_id
_entity_poly.type
_entity_poly.pdbx_seq_one_letter_code
_entity_poly.pdbx_strand_id
1 'polypeptide(L)' 'MSHNVKSPVQLYKFLLRNIKKLPKTAQGHYKHHVKQQFKSHSDEIAEDRIKEIIEQSIKDCQWVINKYSKKSG' A
#
# COMPACT_ATOMS: atom_id res chain seq x y z
N MET A 1 -10.55 8.96 -8.16
CA MET A 1 -11.02 8.43 -6.86
C MET A 1 -10.19 9.05 -5.75
N SER A 2 -10.77 9.95 -4.96
CA SER A 2 -10.11 10.60 -3.84
C SER A 2 -9.99 9.59 -2.69
N HIS A 3 -8.81 8.99 -2.49
CA HIS A 3 -8.57 8.13 -1.34
C HIS A 3 -8.33 9.02 -0.13
N ASN A 4 -9.36 9.19 0.71
CA ASN A 4 -9.24 9.90 1.98
C ASN A 4 -8.56 9.00 3.03
N VAL A 5 -7.29 8.65 2.79
CA VAL A 5 -6.44 7.88 3.70
C VAL A 5 -5.57 8.89 4.45
N LYS A 6 -5.85 9.05 5.74
CA LYS A 6 -5.21 10.04 6.61
C LYS A 6 -4.50 9.43 7.81
N SER A 7 -4.54 8.10 7.97
CA SER A 7 -3.88 7.41 9.08
C SER A 7 -3.20 6.11 8.65
N PRO A 8 -2.17 5.64 9.39
CA PRO A 8 -1.51 4.37 9.11
C PRO A 8 -2.48 3.19 9.06
N VAL A 9 -3.47 3.15 9.97
CA VAL A 9 -4.47 2.06 9.99
C VAL A 9 -5.35 2.07 8.73
N GLN A 10 -5.74 3.27 8.26
CA GLN A 10 -6.48 3.40 7.01
C GLN A 10 -5.64 2.96 5.82
N LEU A 11 -4.34 3.33 5.81
CA LEU A 11 -3.39 2.91 4.78
C LEU A 11 -3.26 1.38 4.75
N TYR A 12 -3.08 0.72 5.89
CA TYR A 12 -2.95 -0.73 5.95
C TYR A 12 -4.15 -1.44 5.33
N LYS A 13 -5.37 -1.02 5.72
CA LYS A 13 -6.63 -1.54 5.16
C LYS A 13 -6.74 -1.25 3.67
N PHE A 14 -6.35 -0.06 3.23
CA PHE A 14 -6.35 0.34 1.82
C PHE A 14 -5.44 -0.57 0.98
N LEU A 15 -4.20 -0.80 1.43
CA LEU A 15 -3.23 -1.64 0.74
C LEU A 15 -3.71 -3.10 0.66
N LEU A 16 -4.20 -3.66 1.76
CA LEU A 16 -4.72 -5.04 1.76
C LEU A 16 -5.92 -5.24 0.82
N ARG A 17 -6.80 -4.24 0.68
CA ARG A 17 -7.90 -4.29 -0.29
C ARG A 17 -7.39 -4.26 -1.73
N ASN A 18 -6.38 -3.46 -2.04
CA ASN A 18 -5.82 -3.38 -3.38
C ASN A 18 -4.99 -4.62 -3.73
N ILE A 19 -4.25 -5.20 -2.79
CA ILE A 19 -3.52 -6.47 -3.01
C ILE A 19 -4.46 -7.57 -3.51
N LYS A 20 -5.73 -7.62 -3.05
CA LYS A 20 -6.71 -8.59 -3.53
C LYS A 20 -7.04 -8.47 -5.03
N LYS A 21 -6.79 -7.31 -5.65
CA LYS A 21 -6.98 -7.06 -7.08
C LYS A 21 -5.81 -7.56 -7.94
N LEU A 22 -4.67 -7.88 -7.32
CA LEU A 22 -3.50 -8.43 -8.03
C LEU A 22 -3.71 -9.90 -8.39
N PRO A 23 -2.97 -10.44 -9.37
CA PRO A 23 -2.95 -11.88 -9.64
C PRO A 23 -2.60 -12.68 -8.39
N LYS A 24 -3.21 -13.86 -8.21
CA LYS A 24 -3.06 -14.69 -7.00
C LYS A 24 -1.61 -15.00 -6.65
N THR A 25 -0.77 -15.20 -7.65
CA THR A 25 0.67 -15.44 -7.52
C THR A 25 1.43 -14.27 -6.90
N ALA A 26 0.97 -13.03 -7.11
CA ALA A 26 1.62 -11.83 -6.58
C ALA A 26 1.10 -11.41 -5.18
N GLN A 27 -0.12 -11.83 -4.80
CA GLN A 27 -0.76 -11.34 -3.56
C GLN A 27 0.06 -11.63 -2.29
N GLY A 28 0.67 -12.81 -2.21
CA GLY A 28 1.48 -13.22 -1.05
C GLY A 28 2.69 -12.33 -0.83
N HIS A 29 3.43 -12.04 -1.91
CA HIS A 29 4.60 -11.17 -1.87
C HIS A 29 4.25 -9.78 -1.33
N TYR A 30 3.24 -9.12 -1.92
CA TYR A 30 2.87 -7.77 -1.49
C TYR A 30 2.23 -7.74 -0.09
N LYS A 31 1.49 -8.78 0.31
CA LYS A 31 0.97 -8.87 1.68
C LYS A 31 2.10 -8.96 2.70
N HIS A 32 3.13 -9.76 2.44
CA HIS A 32 4.30 -9.84 3.31
C HIS A 32 5.06 -8.51 3.33
N HIS A 33 5.31 -7.91 2.17
CA HIS A 33 6.01 -6.64 2.04
C HIS A 33 5.32 -5.53 2.84
N VAL A 34 4.00 -5.37 2.70
CA VAL A 34 3.23 -4.38 3.48
C VAL A 34 3.35 -4.63 4.99
N LYS A 35 3.27 -5.89 5.44
CA LYS A 35 3.43 -6.20 6.86
C LYS A 35 4.82 -5.84 7.39
N GLN A 36 5.87 -6.10 6.61
CA GLN A 36 7.24 -5.74 6.99
C GLN A 36 7.42 -4.22 7.06
N GLN A 37 6.93 -3.48 6.06
CA GLN A 37 7.04 -2.01 6.04
C GLN A 37 6.29 -1.35 7.20
N PHE A 38 5.11 -1.88 7.57
CA PHE A 38 4.39 -1.38 8.75
C PHE A 38 5.17 -1.62 10.05
N LYS A 39 5.92 -2.72 10.14
CA LYS A 39 6.75 -3.01 11.30
C LYS A 39 8.00 -2.12 11.34
N SER A 40 8.61 -1.80 10.19
CA SER A 40 9.80 -0.93 10.15
C SER A 40 9.50 0.53 10.48
N HIS A 41 8.25 0.95 10.37
CA HIS A 41 7.80 2.32 10.70
C HIS A 41 6.97 2.39 12.00
N SER A 42 7.01 1.36 12.87
CA SER A 42 6.17 1.35 14.08
C SER A 42 6.50 2.46 15.08
N ASP A 43 7.76 2.90 15.10
CA ASP A 43 8.27 3.91 16.03
C ASP A 43 8.26 5.32 15.43
N GLU A 44 7.75 5.47 14.20
CA GLU A 44 7.60 6.78 13.57
C GLU A 44 6.44 7.56 14.21
N ILE A 45 6.76 8.72 14.75
CA ILE A 45 5.81 9.62 15.44
C ILE A 45 5.72 10.99 14.77
N ALA A 46 6.63 11.33 13.86
CA ALA A 46 6.61 12.61 13.18
C ALA A 46 5.47 12.63 12.16
N GLU A 47 4.49 13.51 12.37
CA GLU A 47 3.27 13.55 11.55
C GLU A 47 3.55 13.76 10.07
N ASP A 48 4.54 14.59 9.73
CA ASP A 48 4.86 14.88 8.33
C ASP A 48 5.52 13.67 7.65
N ARG A 49 6.34 12.91 8.37
CA ARG A 49 6.89 11.64 7.88
C ARG A 49 5.80 10.60 7.68
N ILE A 50 4.84 10.52 8.60
CA ILE A 50 3.67 9.63 8.45
C ILE A 50 2.86 10.00 7.20
N LYS A 51 2.62 11.30 6.95
CA LYS A 51 1.91 11.76 5.75
C LYS A 51 2.67 11.40 4.48
N GLU A 52 3.98 11.65 4.44
CA GLU A 52 4.84 11.29 3.30
C GLU A 52 4.79 9.79 3.01
N ILE A 53 4.91 8.94 4.03
CA ILE A 53 4.83 7.48 3.89
C ILE A 53 3.47 7.06 3.33
N ILE A 54 2.37 7.65 3.82
CA ILE A 54 1.02 7.37 3.33
C ILE A 54 0.91 7.74 1.85
N GLU A 55 1.30 8.95 1.48
CA GLU A 55 1.20 9.43 0.10
C GLU A 55 2.03 8.60 -0.86
N GLN A 56 3.27 8.29 -0.49
CA GLN A 56 4.16 7.47 -1.32
C GLN A 56 3.63 6.04 -1.46
N SER A 57 3.18 5.43 -0.36
CA SER A 57 2.62 4.07 -0.40
C SER A 57 1.37 3.97 -1.29
N ILE A 58 0.55 5.02 -1.36
CA ILE A 58 -0.61 5.08 -2.26
C ILE A 58 -0.16 5.14 -3.71
N LYS A 59 0.82 5.99 -4.04
CA LYS A 59 1.38 6.10 -5.40
C LYS A 59 1.97 4.77 -5.87
N ASP A 60 2.77 4.13 -5.02
CA ASP A 60 3.39 2.83 -5.32
C ASP A 60 2.32 1.74 -5.52
N CYS A 61 1.31 1.70 -4.66
CA CYS A 61 0.19 0.76 -4.80
C CYS A 61 -0.54 0.95 -6.14
N GLN A 62 -0.82 2.19 -6.54
CA GLN A 62 -1.49 2.49 -7.80
C GLN A 62 -0.62 2.08 -8.99
N TRP A 63 0.68 2.35 -8.95
CA TRP A 63 1.62 1.92 -9.99
C TRP A 63 1.65 0.40 -10.14
N VAL A 64 1.74 -0.33 -9.02
CA VAL A 64 1.74 -1.80 -9.01
C VAL A 64 0.43 -2.34 -9.62
N ILE A 65 -0.72 -1.84 -9.17
CA ILE A 65 -2.03 -2.28 -9.70
C ILE A 65 -2.09 -2.06 -11.21
N ASN A 66 -1.73 -0.87 -11.68
CA ASN A 66 -1.72 -0.55 -13.11
C ASN A 66 -0.76 -1.44 -13.91
N LYS A 67 0.42 -1.75 -13.36
CA LYS A 67 1.40 -2.66 -13.97
C LYS A 67 0.81 -4.06 -14.20
N TYR A 68 0.07 -4.61 -13.24
CA TYR A 68 -0.54 -5.93 -13.38
C TYR A 68 -1.83 -5.92 -14.22
N SER A 69 -2.62 -4.84 -14.15
CA SER A 69 -3.79 -4.67 -15.02
C SER A 69 -3.41 -4.58 -16.50
N LYS A 70 -2.31 -3.89 -16.85
CA LYS A 70 -1.82 -3.80 -18.23
C LYS A 70 -1.20 -5.09 -18.78
N LYS A 71 -0.75 -6.01 -17.90
CA LYS A 71 -0.18 -7.30 -18.29
C LYS A 71 -1.21 -8.43 -18.38
N SER A 72 -2.48 -8.14 -18.08
CA SER A 72 -3.56 -9.13 -18.11
C SER A 72 -4.43 -9.01 -19.38
N GLY A 73 -3.93 -8.31 -20.40
CA GLY A 73 -4.53 -8.18 -21.73
C GLY A 73 -3.62 -8.78 -22.80
#